data_AF-A0A1H3HEN4-F1
#
_entry.id   AF-A0A1H3HEN4-F1
#
_cell.length_a   1.000
_cell.length_b   1.000
_cell.length_c   1.000
_cell.angle_alpha   90.00
_cell.angle_beta   90.00
_cell.angle_gamma   90.00
#
_symmetry.space_group_name_H-M   'P 1'
#
loop_
_entity.id
_entity.type
_entity.pdbx_description
1 polymer ?
#
loop_
_entity_poly.entity_id
_entity_poly.type
_entity_poly.pdbx_seq_one_letter_code
_entity_poly.pdbx_strand_id
1 'polypeptide(L)'
;MSFASRLPPGAEAGATNLMCPNCEHRIGVVQLLRHLEQQNIPLRDITPNSYTPCPACGALFFPENAFLVCLSDIADTGDSYRSYPFGIAGHQGVNYTDVTVGETSEHKLSNLYQGYEIERGSLILQGAERSDVDQDDRLPIDRHEDSMTRATLADILLVSVTQVAPRQVLVTANLRKDEDAQDAIAKGDDITLIYQRNLLQTEGRDPPWLTLLREAKSAINRDNPLAAGPLLVSAVDNCLYRQIYLYYRWQGQDHTEAINSVDQYRTGNKISRKDLAKDALNDISGVTLTSHEDPYFDEWNRFQTFLQQRHDIIHPTDDPVPAIDTDTAVDWFNLTVDLILGHFDLVWREID
;
A
#
# COMPACT_ATOMS: atom_id res chain seq x y z
N MET A 1 9.11 29.52 1.39
CA MET A 1 9.97 28.68 2.25
C MET A 1 9.10 27.57 2.81
N SER A 2 9.38 26.33 2.43
CA SER A 2 8.62 25.17 2.90
C SER A 2 8.92 24.88 4.38
N PHE A 3 8.11 24.04 5.03
CA PHE A 3 8.37 23.58 6.39
C PHE A 3 9.63 22.68 6.48
N ALA A 4 9.93 21.92 5.42
CA ALA A 4 11.03 20.95 5.41
C ALA A 4 12.43 21.59 5.45
N SER A 5 12.60 22.77 4.83
CA SER A 5 13.85 23.55 4.89
C SER A 5 14.11 24.21 6.25
N ARG A 6 13.10 24.26 7.14
CA ARG A 6 13.25 24.80 8.50
C ARG A 6 13.59 23.76 9.56
N LEU A 7 13.54 22.48 9.20
CA LEU A 7 13.88 21.38 10.10
C LEU A 7 15.40 21.34 10.35
N PRO A 8 15.85 20.92 11.54
CA PRO A 8 17.27 20.80 11.83
C PRO A 8 17.96 19.75 10.94
N PRO A 9 19.26 19.91 10.65
CA PRO A 9 20.05 18.85 10.01
C PRO A 9 19.92 17.55 10.80
N GLY A 10 19.54 16.44 10.14
CA GLY A 10 19.28 15.16 10.79
C GLY A 10 17.83 14.90 11.26
N ALA A 11 16.88 15.81 11.02
CA ALA A 11 15.47 15.52 11.29
C ALA A 11 14.95 14.33 10.45
N GLU A 12 14.25 13.41 11.11
CA GLU A 12 13.64 12.21 10.51
C GLU A 12 12.13 12.18 10.78
N ALA A 13 11.38 11.51 9.90
CA ALA A 13 9.93 11.37 10.03
C ALA A 13 9.41 10.07 9.42
N GLY A 14 10.23 9.02 9.55
CA GLY A 14 10.05 7.75 8.88
C GLY A 14 10.39 7.80 7.39
N ALA A 15 10.24 6.65 6.77
CA ALA A 15 10.55 6.43 5.37
C ALA A 15 9.31 6.51 4.47
N THR A 16 9.53 6.94 3.24
CA THR A 16 8.60 6.68 2.14
C THR A 16 8.72 5.22 1.70
N ASN A 17 7.77 4.79 0.87
CA ASN A 17 7.84 3.53 0.14
C ASN A 17 8.65 3.66 -1.17
N LEU A 18 9.70 4.48 -1.19
CA LEU A 18 10.62 4.58 -2.32
C LEU A 18 12.01 4.14 -1.89
N MET A 19 12.56 3.15 -2.59
CA MET A 19 13.93 2.70 -2.44
C MET A 19 14.66 2.89 -3.76
N CYS A 20 15.84 3.51 -3.74
CA CYS A 20 16.58 3.75 -4.99
C CYS A 20 17.01 2.43 -5.63
N PRO A 21 16.65 2.14 -6.90
CA PRO A 21 17.07 0.89 -7.55
C PRO A 21 18.58 0.75 -7.77
N ASN A 22 19.36 1.85 -7.67
CA ASN A 22 20.80 1.84 -7.93
C ASN A 22 21.65 1.72 -6.66
N CYS A 23 21.23 2.33 -5.55
CA CYS A 23 22.00 2.30 -4.30
C CYS A 23 21.23 1.73 -3.11
N GLU A 24 20.03 1.21 -3.35
CA GLU A 24 19.14 0.57 -2.35
C GLU A 24 18.82 1.45 -1.13
N HIS A 25 19.09 2.76 -1.25
CA HIS A 25 18.80 3.71 -0.18
C HIS A 25 17.29 3.97 -0.11
N ARG A 26 16.68 3.62 1.02
CA ARG A 26 15.28 3.93 1.32
C ARG A 26 15.12 5.42 1.62
N ILE A 27 14.26 6.08 0.86
CA ILE A 27 14.13 7.54 0.89
C ILE A 27 13.25 7.96 2.06
N GLY A 28 13.79 8.76 2.97
CA GLY A 28 13.07 9.38 4.09
C GLY A 28 12.08 10.46 3.65
N VAL A 29 10.98 10.67 4.38
CA VAL A 29 10.00 11.75 4.07
C VAL A 29 10.68 13.12 4.07
N VAL A 30 11.45 13.43 5.12
CA VAL A 30 12.19 14.70 5.23
C VAL A 30 13.25 14.82 4.11
N GLN A 31 13.91 13.72 3.78
CA GLN A 31 14.93 13.68 2.73
C GLN A 31 14.30 14.00 1.36
N LEU A 32 13.17 13.38 1.03
CA LEU A 32 12.44 13.62 -0.21
C LEU A 32 12.00 15.08 -0.31
N LEU A 33 11.31 15.59 0.72
CA LEU A 33 10.77 16.95 0.69
C LEU A 33 11.86 18.02 0.56
N ARG A 34 13.00 17.85 1.25
CA ARG A 34 14.14 18.75 1.12
C ARG A 34 14.76 18.69 -0.28
N HIS A 35 14.91 17.49 -0.84
CA HIS A 35 15.48 17.30 -2.16
C HIS A 35 14.62 17.97 -3.23
N LEU A 36 13.30 17.76 -3.19
CA LEU A 36 12.34 18.41 -4.07
C LEU A 36 12.39 19.95 -3.97
N GLU A 37 12.44 20.49 -2.75
CA GLU A 37 12.55 21.95 -2.55
C GLU A 37 13.85 22.52 -3.12
N GLN A 38 14.98 21.84 -2.92
CA GLN A 38 16.28 22.25 -3.46
C GLN A 38 16.30 22.26 -4.99
N GLN A 39 15.60 21.31 -5.62
CA GLN A 39 15.48 21.22 -7.07
C GLN A 39 14.32 22.07 -7.64
N ASN A 40 13.57 22.76 -6.79
CA ASN A 40 12.35 23.49 -7.17
C ASN A 40 11.33 22.60 -7.92
N ILE A 41 11.22 21.33 -7.52
CA ILE A 41 10.27 20.36 -8.05
C ILE A 41 9.09 20.27 -7.07
N PRO A 42 7.84 20.55 -7.48
CA PRO A 42 6.70 20.37 -6.60
C PRO A 42 6.41 18.88 -6.38
N LEU A 43 5.88 18.51 -5.22
CA LEU A 43 5.58 17.11 -4.87
C LEU A 43 4.73 16.39 -5.93
N ARG A 44 3.75 17.10 -6.52
CA ARG A 44 2.88 16.58 -7.59
C ARG A 44 3.60 16.13 -8.87
N ASP A 45 4.85 16.56 -9.07
CA ASP A 45 5.64 16.20 -10.25
C ASP A 45 6.41 14.88 -10.05
N ILE A 46 6.35 14.28 -8.86
CA ILE A 46 6.63 12.85 -8.67
C ILE A 46 5.45 12.09 -9.27
N THR A 47 5.63 11.67 -10.52
CA THR A 47 4.61 10.94 -11.28
C THR A 47 5.20 9.65 -11.84
N PRO A 48 4.37 8.71 -12.30
CA PRO A 48 4.84 7.44 -12.82
C PRO A 48 5.56 7.64 -14.18
N ASN A 49 5.37 8.79 -14.83
CA ASN A 49 5.89 9.10 -16.16
C ASN A 49 7.15 9.98 -16.15
N SER A 50 7.63 10.39 -14.98
CA SER A 50 8.81 11.24 -14.83
C SER A 50 9.95 10.48 -14.16
N TYR A 51 11.18 10.77 -14.60
CA TYR A 51 12.36 10.35 -13.87
C TYR A 51 12.51 11.18 -12.60
N THR A 52 12.88 10.53 -11.51
CA THR A 52 13.20 11.20 -10.25
C THR A 52 14.67 10.92 -9.90
N PRO A 53 15.48 11.96 -9.62
CA PRO A 53 16.83 11.76 -9.14
C PRO A 53 16.83 11.28 -7.68
N CYS A 54 17.71 10.34 -7.37
CA CYS A 54 17.92 9.86 -6.02
C CYS A 54 18.57 10.96 -5.16
N PRO A 55 18.02 11.28 -3.98
CA PRO A 55 18.62 12.24 -3.07
C PRO A 55 19.94 11.77 -2.45
N ALA A 56 20.27 10.47 -2.52
CA ALA A 56 21.49 9.90 -1.96
C ALA A 56 22.60 9.77 -3.01
N CYS A 57 22.33 9.17 -4.17
CA CYS A 57 23.35 8.88 -5.19
C CYS A 57 23.20 9.70 -6.49
N GLY A 58 22.12 10.47 -6.65
CA GLY A 58 21.83 11.25 -7.85
C GLY A 58 21.34 10.46 -9.07
N ALA A 59 21.35 9.12 -9.02
CA ALA A 59 20.87 8.28 -10.12
C ALA A 59 19.38 8.53 -10.40
N LEU A 60 19.02 8.56 -11.69
CA LEU A 60 17.63 8.69 -12.13
C LEU A 60 16.92 7.33 -12.03
N PHE A 61 15.66 7.34 -11.61
CA PHE A 61 14.82 6.14 -11.62
C PHE A 61 13.36 6.50 -11.92
N PHE A 62 12.58 5.50 -12.35
CA PHE A 62 11.11 5.60 -12.34
C PHE A 62 10.59 5.40 -10.91
N PRO A 63 9.73 6.29 -10.38
CA PRO A 63 9.17 6.12 -9.04
C PRO A 63 8.45 4.78 -8.83
N GLU A 64 7.87 4.21 -9.89
CA GLU A 64 7.27 2.87 -9.86
C GLU A 64 8.29 1.78 -9.54
N ASN A 65 9.48 1.82 -10.17
CA ASN A 65 10.55 0.87 -9.89
C ASN A 65 11.07 1.06 -8.47
N ALA A 66 11.23 2.31 -8.01
CA ALA A 66 11.64 2.57 -6.64
C ALA A 66 10.62 2.09 -5.60
N PHE A 67 9.34 2.15 -5.94
CA PHE A 67 8.26 1.56 -5.13
C PHE A 67 8.36 0.04 -5.09
N LEU A 68 8.56 -0.62 -6.24
CA LEU A 68 8.63 -2.07 -6.33
C LEU A 68 9.87 -2.64 -5.64
N VAL A 69 11.03 -1.99 -5.75
CA VAL A 69 12.24 -2.36 -4.99
C VAL A 69 11.98 -2.27 -3.49
N CYS A 70 11.32 -1.20 -3.02
CA CYS A 70 10.95 -1.08 -1.61
C CYS A 70 9.94 -2.15 -1.18
N LEU A 71 9.03 -2.54 -2.08
CA LEU A 71 8.02 -3.56 -1.79
C LEU A 71 8.64 -4.97 -1.70
N SER A 72 9.66 -5.28 -2.51
CA SER A 72 10.43 -6.54 -2.38
C SER A 72 11.09 -6.67 -1.01
N ASP A 73 11.70 -5.60 -0.49
CA ASP A 73 12.34 -5.60 0.84
C ASP A 73 11.32 -5.86 1.97
N ILE A 74 10.04 -5.48 1.75
CA ILE A 74 8.96 -5.78 2.69
C ILE A 74 8.43 -7.20 2.53
N ALA A 75 8.45 -7.78 1.32
CA ALA A 75 8.04 -9.17 1.11
C ALA A 75 8.82 -10.15 2.00
N ASP A 76 10.10 -9.86 2.25
CA ASP A 76 10.98 -10.66 3.11
C ASP A 76 10.55 -10.70 4.59
N THR A 77 9.67 -9.78 5.01
CA THR A 77 9.11 -9.78 6.38
C THR A 77 8.04 -10.85 6.58
N GLY A 78 7.41 -11.33 5.49
CA GLY A 78 6.28 -12.26 5.53
C GLY A 78 4.96 -11.64 6.00
N ASP A 79 4.92 -10.33 6.25
CA ASP A 79 3.71 -9.64 6.68
C ASP A 79 2.70 -9.48 5.54
N SER A 80 1.40 -9.50 5.87
CA SER A 80 0.37 -9.20 4.88
C SER A 80 0.49 -7.78 4.34
N TYR A 81 0.44 -7.64 3.02
CA TYR A 81 0.43 -6.34 2.35
C TYR A 81 -0.85 -5.53 2.58
N ARG A 82 -1.86 -6.11 3.26
CA ARG A 82 -3.13 -5.42 3.61
C ARG A 82 -2.89 -4.10 4.34
N SER A 83 -1.79 -3.97 5.08
CA SER A 83 -1.44 -2.77 5.82
C SER A 83 -0.61 -1.75 4.99
N TYR A 84 0.02 -2.19 3.90
CA TYR A 84 1.02 -1.42 3.14
C TYR A 84 0.41 -0.22 2.38
N PRO A 85 1.13 0.92 2.25
CA PRO A 85 0.65 2.09 1.53
C PRO A 85 0.86 1.92 0.02
N PHE A 86 -0.17 1.52 -0.72
CA PHE A 86 -0.12 1.41 -2.18
C PHE A 86 -0.31 2.77 -2.84
N GLY A 87 0.77 3.54 -2.97
CA GLY A 87 0.84 4.81 -3.71
C GLY A 87 2.25 5.38 -3.71
N ILE A 88 2.68 5.99 -4.81
CA ILE A 88 4.05 6.47 -4.99
C ILE A 88 4.42 7.49 -3.90
N ALA A 89 5.58 7.28 -3.27
CA ALA A 89 6.05 8.06 -2.11
C ALA A 89 5.09 8.09 -0.91
N GLY A 90 4.21 7.10 -0.82
CA GLY A 90 3.37 6.85 0.33
C GLY A 90 4.20 6.51 1.58
N HIS A 91 3.60 6.69 2.73
CA HIS A 91 4.26 6.51 4.01
C HIS A 91 3.32 5.76 4.97
N GLN A 92 3.85 4.75 5.65
CA GLN A 92 3.16 4.08 6.75
C GLN A 92 3.81 4.52 8.05
N GLY A 93 2.99 4.86 9.05
CA GLY A 93 3.47 5.25 10.36
C GLY A 93 2.53 4.79 11.46
N VAL A 94 3.13 4.46 12.61
CA VAL A 94 2.42 4.23 13.87
C VAL A 94 2.24 5.57 14.57
N ASN A 95 1.05 5.80 15.11
CA ASN A 95 0.70 7.03 15.82
C ASN A 95 0.26 6.69 17.23
N TYR A 96 0.66 7.56 18.15
CA TYR A 96 0.31 7.54 19.55
C TYR A 96 -0.56 8.76 19.81
N THR A 97 -1.72 8.56 20.41
CA THR A 97 -2.71 9.61 20.53
C THR A 97 -3.49 9.46 21.81
N ASP A 98 -3.36 10.47 22.67
CA ASP A 98 -4.02 10.48 23.96
C ASP A 98 -5.48 10.92 23.83
N VAL A 99 -6.35 10.24 24.57
CA VAL A 99 -7.76 10.55 24.72
C VAL A 99 -8.20 10.28 26.16
N THR A 100 -8.90 11.24 26.73
CA THR A 100 -9.49 11.08 28.07
C THR A 100 -10.78 10.27 27.98
N VAL A 101 -10.96 9.29 28.88
CA VAL A 101 -12.15 8.44 28.94
C VAL A 101 -13.40 9.28 29.18
N GLY A 102 -14.38 9.14 28.28
CA GLY A 102 -15.62 9.91 28.24
C GLY A 102 -15.53 11.16 27.36
N GLU A 103 -14.41 11.39 26.69
CA GLU A 103 -14.19 12.52 25.80
C GLU A 103 -13.90 12.08 24.35
N THR A 104 -13.75 13.08 23.50
CA THR A 104 -13.44 12.93 22.08
C THR A 104 -12.31 13.88 21.75
N SER A 105 -11.25 13.35 21.14
CA SER A 105 -10.10 14.13 20.76
C SER A 105 -9.94 14.20 19.24
N GLU A 106 -9.60 15.39 18.74
CA GLU A 106 -9.44 15.67 17.32
C GLU A 106 -7.95 15.87 16.99
N HIS A 107 -7.43 15.09 16.05
CA HIS A 107 -6.02 15.14 15.67
C HIS A 107 -5.84 15.43 14.18
N LYS A 108 -5.11 16.51 13.89
CA LYS A 108 -4.76 16.93 12.53
C LYS A 108 -3.33 16.51 12.19
N LEU A 109 -3.12 16.10 10.94
CA LEU A 109 -1.77 15.79 10.44
C LEU A 109 -0.86 17.02 10.56
N SER A 110 0.34 16.79 11.09
CA SER A 110 1.41 17.78 11.17
C SER A 110 1.66 18.48 9.83
N ASN A 111 2.05 19.75 9.88
CA ASN A 111 2.47 20.54 8.72
C ASN A 111 3.69 19.94 8.01
N LEU A 112 4.44 19.07 8.67
CA LEU A 112 5.48 18.27 8.03
C LEU A 112 4.97 17.48 6.82
N TYR A 113 3.77 16.91 6.95
CA TYR A 113 3.15 16.10 5.91
C TYR A 113 2.30 16.95 4.97
N GLN A 114 2.62 18.24 4.78
CA GLN A 114 1.89 19.09 3.83
C GLN A 114 1.97 18.46 2.42
N GLY A 115 0.83 18.38 1.73
CA GLY A 115 0.73 17.67 0.44
C GLY A 115 0.44 16.17 0.55
N TYR A 116 0.23 15.66 1.77
CA TYR A 116 -0.25 14.31 2.03
C TYR A 116 -1.66 14.29 2.65
N GLU A 117 -2.36 13.18 2.47
CA GLU A 117 -3.63 12.85 3.11
C GLU A 117 -3.59 11.44 3.70
N ILE A 118 -4.46 11.19 4.67
CA ILE A 118 -4.66 9.86 5.24
C ILE A 118 -5.39 9.02 4.20
N GLU A 119 -4.79 7.88 3.83
CA GLU A 119 -5.41 6.90 2.94
C GLU A 119 -6.73 6.42 3.55
N ARG A 120 -7.83 6.52 2.79
CA ARG A 120 -9.14 6.06 3.24
C ARG A 120 -9.12 4.57 3.53
N GLY A 121 -9.58 4.18 4.72
CA GLY A 121 -9.62 2.78 5.14
C GLY A 121 -8.24 2.17 5.48
N SER A 122 -7.23 3.01 5.74
CA SER A 122 -5.89 2.58 6.18
C SER A 122 -5.66 2.61 7.68
N LEU A 123 -6.62 3.15 8.44
CA LEU A 123 -6.52 3.22 9.89
C LEU A 123 -6.68 1.80 10.46
N ILE A 124 -5.68 1.36 11.22
CA ILE A 124 -5.69 0.07 11.91
C ILE A 124 -5.30 0.34 13.35
N LEU A 125 -6.20 0.06 14.29
CA LEU A 125 -5.92 0.09 15.71
C LEU A 125 -4.99 -1.07 16.05
N GLN A 126 -3.83 -0.73 16.62
CA GLN A 126 -2.76 -1.67 16.97
C GLN A 126 -2.69 -1.91 18.48
N GLY A 127 -3.05 -0.88 19.25
CA GLY A 127 -2.72 -0.81 20.66
C GLY A 127 -3.57 0.20 21.41
N ALA A 128 -3.65 0.03 22.72
CA ALA A 128 -4.02 1.07 23.66
C ALA A 128 -3.28 0.81 24.97
N GLU A 129 -2.73 1.88 25.54
CA GLU A 129 -2.05 1.87 26.82
C GLU A 129 -2.59 3.03 27.66
N ARG A 130 -2.57 2.92 28.99
CA ARG A 130 -2.82 4.13 29.79
C ARG A 130 -1.58 5.01 29.67
N SER A 131 -1.75 6.32 29.67
CA SER A 131 -0.67 7.23 29.29
C SER A 131 0.58 7.19 30.22
N ASP A 132 0.47 6.55 31.39
CA ASP A 132 1.50 6.49 32.43
C ASP A 132 2.05 5.07 32.74
N VAL A 133 1.83 4.06 31.89
CA VAL A 133 2.29 2.66 32.13
C VAL A 133 3.33 2.19 31.11
N ASP A 134 4.22 1.30 31.57
CA ASP A 134 5.22 0.63 30.72
C ASP A 134 4.55 -0.32 29.72
N GLN A 135 5.26 -0.66 28.63
CA GLN A 135 4.75 -1.54 27.55
C GLN A 135 4.24 -2.91 28.03
N ASP A 136 4.73 -3.40 29.17
CA ASP A 136 4.36 -4.69 29.75
C ASP A 136 2.97 -4.66 30.43
N ASP A 137 2.43 -3.46 30.70
CA ASP A 137 1.11 -3.23 31.33
C ASP A 137 0.03 -2.82 30.31
N ARG A 138 0.24 -3.13 29.02
CA ARG A 138 -0.73 -2.87 27.94
C ARG A 138 -2.06 -3.56 28.22
N LEU A 139 -3.15 -2.81 28.06
CA LEU A 139 -4.49 -3.35 28.21
C LEU A 139 -4.76 -4.37 27.08
N PRO A 140 -5.31 -5.55 27.37
CA PRO A 140 -5.72 -6.49 26.34
C PRO A 140 -6.79 -5.85 25.44
N ILE A 141 -6.65 -6.10 24.14
CA ILE A 141 -7.46 -5.48 23.09
C ILE A 141 -8.28 -6.55 22.42
N ASP A 142 -9.59 -6.45 22.61
CA ASP A 142 -10.54 -7.29 21.91
C ASP A 142 -11.15 -6.47 20.78
N ARG A 143 -10.80 -6.83 19.54
CA ARG A 143 -11.38 -6.17 18.35
C ARG A 143 -12.90 -6.27 18.42
N HIS A 144 -13.57 -5.12 18.34
CA HIS A 144 -15.02 -5.07 18.44
C HIS A 144 -15.62 -5.31 17.05
N GLU A 145 -16.46 -6.35 16.91
CA GLU A 145 -17.13 -6.70 15.63
C GLU A 145 -16.15 -6.89 14.46
N ASP A 146 -14.97 -7.49 14.70
CA ASP A 146 -13.91 -7.67 13.69
C ASP A 146 -13.42 -6.36 13.03
N SER A 147 -13.75 -5.21 13.62
CA SER A 147 -13.39 -3.91 13.11
C SER A 147 -11.91 -3.63 13.27
N MET A 148 -11.28 -3.11 12.22
CA MET A 148 -9.89 -2.65 12.26
C MET A 148 -9.73 -1.30 12.97
N THR A 149 -10.81 -0.58 13.25
CA THR A 149 -10.77 0.78 13.82
C THR A 149 -11.42 0.91 15.18
N ARG A 150 -11.96 -0.18 15.73
CA ARG A 150 -12.66 -0.22 17.01
C ARG A 150 -12.23 -1.42 17.82
N ALA A 151 -12.08 -1.20 19.11
CA ALA A 151 -11.83 -2.28 20.06
C ALA A 151 -12.47 -2.00 21.40
N THR A 152 -12.64 -3.06 22.16
CA THR A 152 -12.95 -3.02 23.57
C THR A 152 -11.66 -3.27 24.35
N LEU A 153 -11.43 -2.48 25.39
CA LEU A 153 -10.34 -2.66 26.35
C LEU A 153 -10.94 -3.13 27.67
N ALA A 154 -10.45 -4.28 28.15
CA ALA A 154 -10.90 -4.90 29.41
C ALA A 154 -12.45 -5.03 29.51
N ASP A 155 -13.12 -5.36 28.41
CA ASP A 155 -14.59 -5.48 28.25
C ASP A 155 -15.44 -4.21 28.48
N ILE A 156 -14.89 -3.18 29.13
CA ILE A 156 -15.61 -1.99 29.62
C ILE A 156 -15.44 -0.74 28.73
N LEU A 157 -14.29 -0.57 28.08
CA LEU A 157 -13.94 0.66 27.38
C LEU A 157 -13.97 0.46 25.87
N LEU A 158 -14.92 1.11 25.20
CA LEU A 158 -14.99 1.15 23.74
C LEU A 158 -14.14 2.29 23.19
N VAL A 159 -13.12 1.94 22.40
CA VAL A 159 -12.26 2.91 21.73
C VAL A 159 -12.48 2.89 20.23
N SER A 160 -12.32 4.04 19.58
CA SER A 160 -12.37 4.11 18.12
C SER A 160 -11.47 5.19 17.53
N VAL A 161 -10.96 4.93 16.32
CA VAL A 161 -10.23 5.89 15.50
C VAL A 161 -10.94 6.06 14.17
N THR A 162 -11.46 7.25 13.90
CA THR A 162 -12.26 7.53 12.70
C THR A 162 -11.65 8.66 11.88
N GLN A 163 -11.44 8.45 10.59
CA GLN A 163 -11.08 9.54 9.68
C GLN A 163 -12.30 10.43 9.43
N VAL A 164 -12.24 11.70 9.86
CA VAL A 164 -13.35 12.67 9.70
C VAL A 164 -13.08 13.70 8.59
N ALA A 165 -11.82 13.88 8.21
CA ALA A 165 -11.41 14.65 7.04
C ALA A 165 -10.12 14.06 6.44
N PRO A 166 -9.70 14.46 5.22
CA PRO A 166 -8.52 13.88 4.58
C PRO A 166 -7.23 13.98 5.39
N ARG A 167 -7.11 14.98 6.28
CA ARG A 167 -5.95 15.19 7.15
C ARG A 167 -6.30 15.14 8.64
N GLN A 168 -7.43 14.55 9.01
CA GLN A 168 -7.95 14.62 10.37
C GLN A 168 -8.58 13.31 10.81
N VAL A 169 -8.22 12.90 12.01
CA VAL A 169 -8.86 11.78 12.71
C VAL A 169 -9.53 12.26 13.98
N LEU A 170 -10.58 11.54 14.35
CA LEU A 170 -11.29 11.65 15.61
C LEU A 170 -11.00 10.38 16.40
N VAL A 171 -10.61 10.56 17.65
CA VAL A 171 -10.37 9.48 18.59
C VAL A 171 -11.41 9.56 19.71
N THR A 172 -12.01 8.42 20.05
CA THR A 172 -12.99 8.34 21.14
C THR A 172 -12.67 7.20 22.08
N ALA A 173 -12.99 7.39 23.36
CA ALA A 173 -12.87 6.38 24.41
C ALA A 173 -14.09 6.51 25.33
N ASN A 174 -15.00 5.54 25.31
CA ASN A 174 -16.27 5.60 26.04
C ASN A 174 -16.53 4.33 26.85
N LEU A 175 -16.98 4.49 28.09
CA LEU A 175 -17.42 3.38 28.94
C LEU A 175 -18.75 2.80 28.43
N ARG A 176 -18.90 1.48 28.47
CA ARG A 176 -20.16 0.78 28.15
C ARG A 176 -21.19 0.99 29.26
N LYS A 177 -22.47 1.05 28.87
CA LYS A 177 -23.56 1.61 29.69
C LYS A 177 -24.02 0.72 30.87
N ASP A 178 -23.60 -0.54 30.92
CA ASP A 178 -24.15 -1.57 31.83
C ASP A 178 -23.08 -2.32 32.64
N GLU A 179 -21.84 -1.84 32.64
CA GLU A 179 -20.76 -2.45 33.44
C GLU A 179 -20.31 -1.43 34.49
N ASP A 180 -20.63 -1.72 35.76
CA ASP A 180 -20.10 -0.96 36.89
C ASP A 180 -18.58 -0.99 36.77
N ALA A 181 -17.97 0.21 36.71
CA ALA A 181 -16.54 0.42 36.55
C ALA A 181 -15.76 -0.60 37.40
N GLN A 182 -15.26 -1.66 36.77
CA GLN A 182 -14.28 -2.52 37.41
C GLN A 182 -13.06 -1.63 37.68
N ASP A 183 -12.38 -1.88 38.79
CA ASP A 183 -11.29 -1.07 39.38
C ASP A 183 -10.11 -0.72 38.43
N ALA A 184 -10.16 -1.10 37.16
CA ALA A 184 -9.16 -0.82 36.15
C ALA A 184 -9.31 0.57 35.49
N ILE A 185 -10.46 0.96 34.94
CA ILE A 185 -10.56 2.17 34.08
C ILE A 185 -11.78 3.01 34.45
N ALA A 186 -11.57 4.29 34.70
CA ALA A 186 -12.59 5.25 35.10
C ALA A 186 -12.72 6.42 34.10
N LYS A 187 -13.85 7.13 34.19
CA LYS A 187 -14.03 8.39 33.47
C LYS A 187 -12.99 9.41 33.94
N GLY A 188 -12.31 10.05 32.99
CA GLY A 188 -11.24 11.00 33.27
C GLY A 188 -9.83 10.40 33.21
N ASP A 189 -9.69 9.08 33.04
CA ASP A 189 -8.39 8.45 32.80
C ASP A 189 -7.89 8.79 31.39
N ASP A 190 -6.57 8.95 31.24
CA ASP A 190 -5.95 9.18 29.93
C ASP A 190 -5.47 7.86 29.32
N ILE A 191 -5.91 7.63 28.08
CA ILE A 191 -5.60 6.45 27.29
C ILE A 191 -4.87 6.89 26.02
N THR A 192 -3.69 6.35 25.82
CA THR A 192 -2.92 6.49 24.59
C THR A 192 -3.34 5.39 23.62
N LEU A 193 -4.03 5.75 22.54
CA LEU A 193 -4.30 4.85 21.44
C LEU A 193 -3.13 4.78 20.48
N ILE A 194 -2.77 3.55 20.11
CA ILE A 194 -1.74 3.25 19.13
C ILE A 194 -2.43 2.77 17.86
N TYR A 195 -2.26 3.51 16.76
CA TYR A 195 -2.84 3.11 15.49
C TYR A 195 -1.90 3.36 14.32
N GLN A 196 -1.92 2.43 13.37
CA GLN A 196 -1.28 2.60 12.09
C GLN A 196 -2.12 3.52 11.22
N ARG A 197 -1.45 4.37 10.42
CA ARG A 197 -2.05 5.07 9.30
C ARG A 197 -1.14 5.02 8.09
N ASN A 198 -1.74 5.08 6.92
CA ASN A 198 -1.02 5.34 5.69
C ASN A 198 -1.28 6.78 5.23
N LEU A 199 -0.24 7.41 4.71
CA LEU A 199 -0.27 8.73 4.09
C LEU A 199 0.02 8.58 2.60
N LEU A 200 -0.76 9.26 1.78
CA LEU A 200 -0.63 9.30 0.32
C LEU A 200 -0.53 10.75 -0.15
N GLN A 201 0.12 10.97 -1.29
CA GLN A 201 0.21 12.31 -1.86
C GLN A 201 -1.17 12.80 -2.32
N THR A 202 -1.50 14.06 -2.03
CA THR A 202 -2.78 14.69 -2.42
C THR A 202 -2.85 15.00 -3.92
N GLU A 203 -1.73 15.43 -4.49
CA GLU A 203 -1.65 15.91 -5.88
C GLU A 203 -0.82 14.98 -6.79
N GLY A 204 -0.18 13.96 -6.22
CA GLY A 204 0.59 12.96 -6.95
C GLY A 204 -0.33 12.07 -7.79
N ARG A 205 0.14 11.66 -8.97
CA ARG A 205 -0.58 10.70 -9.81
C ARG A 205 0.02 9.33 -9.61
N ASP A 206 -0.79 8.38 -9.16
CA ASP A 206 -0.39 6.97 -9.13
C ASP A 206 -0.59 6.33 -10.51
N PRO A 207 0.21 5.30 -10.85
CA PRO A 207 -0.09 4.47 -12.00
C PRO A 207 -1.40 3.71 -11.75
N PRO A 208 -2.18 3.37 -12.80
CA PRO A 208 -3.50 2.77 -12.62
C PRO A 208 -3.49 1.48 -11.80
N TRP A 209 -2.46 0.64 -11.92
CA TRP A 209 -2.34 -0.59 -11.14
C TRP A 209 -2.26 -0.35 -9.62
N LEU A 210 -1.61 0.73 -9.15
CA LEU A 210 -1.59 1.08 -7.73
C LEU A 210 -2.96 1.56 -7.24
N THR A 211 -3.68 2.32 -8.06
CA THR A 211 -5.07 2.73 -7.76
C THR A 211 -5.98 1.50 -7.63
N LEU A 212 -5.84 0.51 -8.53
CA LEU A 212 -6.61 -0.72 -8.49
C LEU A 212 -6.33 -1.55 -7.23
N LEU A 213 -5.06 -1.68 -6.82
CA LEU A 213 -4.70 -2.34 -5.54
C LEU A 213 -5.31 -1.59 -4.35
N ARG A 214 -5.23 -0.26 -4.33
CA ARG A 214 -5.81 0.55 -3.25
C ARG A 214 -7.33 0.36 -3.15
N GLU A 215 -8.03 0.34 -4.27
CA GLU A 215 -9.48 0.10 -4.31
C GLU A 215 -9.82 -1.32 -3.85
N ALA A 216 -9.06 -2.33 -4.28
CA ALA A 216 -9.23 -3.72 -3.82
C ALA A 216 -9.05 -3.83 -2.30
N LYS A 217 -7.97 -3.25 -1.76
CA LYS A 217 -7.70 -3.16 -0.32
C LYS A 217 -8.86 -2.47 0.41
N SER A 218 -9.36 -1.34 -0.11
CA SER A 218 -10.49 -0.64 0.50
C SER A 218 -11.78 -1.45 0.44
N ALA A 219 -11.99 -2.29 -0.57
CA ALA A 219 -13.16 -3.16 -0.66
C ALA A 219 -13.10 -4.29 0.37
N ILE A 220 -11.92 -4.94 0.50
CA ILE A 220 -11.65 -5.96 1.52
C ILE A 220 -11.85 -5.40 2.93
N ASN A 221 -11.33 -4.20 3.21
CA ASN A 221 -11.46 -3.55 4.52
C ASN A 221 -12.88 -3.04 4.85
N ARG A 222 -13.82 -3.08 3.90
CA ARG A 222 -15.22 -2.69 4.09
C ARG A 222 -16.18 -3.88 3.98
N ASP A 223 -15.67 -5.09 4.16
CA ASP A 223 -16.41 -6.35 4.06
C ASP A 223 -17.16 -6.50 2.73
N ASN A 224 -16.55 -6.03 1.64
CA ASN A 224 -16.99 -6.27 0.27
C ASN A 224 -15.89 -6.99 -0.55
N PRO A 225 -15.49 -8.21 -0.16
CA PRO A 225 -14.42 -8.97 -0.80
C PRO A 225 -14.73 -9.32 -2.27
N LEU A 226 -16.01 -9.46 -2.64
CA LEU A 226 -16.43 -9.77 -4.02
C LEU A 226 -15.95 -8.74 -5.04
N ALA A 227 -15.91 -7.45 -4.64
CA ALA A 227 -15.46 -6.38 -5.52
C ALA A 227 -13.93 -6.37 -5.74
N ALA A 228 -13.15 -7.05 -4.89
CA ALA A 228 -11.69 -7.01 -4.96
C ALA A 228 -11.13 -7.82 -6.14
N GLY A 229 -11.70 -8.98 -6.45
CA GLY A 229 -11.18 -9.89 -7.49
C GLY A 229 -10.98 -9.21 -8.86
N PRO A 230 -11.99 -8.55 -9.44
CA PRO A 230 -11.84 -7.86 -10.72
C PRO A 230 -10.76 -6.76 -10.73
N LEU A 231 -10.59 -6.06 -9.60
CA LEU A 231 -9.59 -5.00 -9.43
C LEU A 231 -8.17 -5.58 -9.39
N LEU A 232 -7.97 -6.68 -8.66
CA LEU A 232 -6.69 -7.38 -8.55
C LEU A 232 -6.20 -7.92 -9.89
N VAL A 233 -7.06 -8.57 -10.67
CA VAL A 233 -6.72 -9.04 -12.03
C VAL A 233 -6.29 -7.87 -12.92
N SER A 234 -7.04 -6.75 -12.85
CA SER A 234 -6.75 -5.57 -13.64
C SER A 234 -5.44 -4.90 -13.23
N ALA A 235 -5.08 -4.97 -11.93
CA ALA A 235 -3.81 -4.46 -11.43
C ALA A 235 -2.62 -5.25 -12.00
N VAL A 236 -2.71 -6.59 -12.04
CA VAL A 236 -1.71 -7.45 -12.70
C VAL A 236 -1.54 -7.09 -14.17
N ASP A 237 -2.64 -7.00 -14.92
CA ASP A 237 -2.60 -6.66 -16.35
C ASP A 237 -1.92 -5.32 -16.60
N ASN A 238 -2.35 -4.30 -15.85
CA ASN A 238 -1.85 -2.96 -16.02
C ASN A 238 -0.38 -2.86 -15.59
N CYS A 239 0.01 -3.51 -14.49
CA CYS A 239 1.39 -3.50 -14.01
C CYS A 239 2.32 -4.22 -14.99
N LEU A 240 1.95 -5.43 -15.46
CA LEU A 240 2.78 -6.20 -16.39
C LEU A 240 3.05 -5.42 -17.69
N TYR A 241 2.02 -4.87 -18.32
CA TYR A 241 2.18 -3.99 -19.47
C TYR A 241 3.09 -2.80 -19.14
N ARG A 242 2.87 -2.19 -17.97
CA ARG A 242 3.57 -0.98 -17.55
C ARG A 242 5.06 -1.23 -17.31
N GLN A 243 5.44 -2.33 -16.68
CA GLN A 243 6.85 -2.66 -16.43
C GLN A 243 7.60 -2.92 -17.74
N ILE A 244 7.00 -3.68 -18.66
CA ILE A 244 7.59 -3.93 -20.00
C ILE A 244 7.71 -2.60 -20.78
N TYR A 245 6.68 -1.76 -20.74
CA TYR A 245 6.72 -0.43 -21.33
C TYR A 245 7.88 0.42 -20.74
N LEU A 246 8.02 0.45 -19.41
CA LEU A 246 9.07 1.21 -18.74
C LEU A 246 10.47 0.67 -19.05
N TYR A 247 10.61 -0.64 -19.22
CA TYR A 247 11.86 -1.27 -19.67
C TYR A 247 12.28 -0.71 -21.04
N TYR A 248 11.38 -0.68 -22.02
CA TYR A 248 11.69 -0.11 -23.33
C TYR A 248 12.00 1.40 -23.26
N ARG A 249 11.29 2.16 -22.42
CA ARG A 249 11.61 3.58 -22.16
C ARG A 249 13.00 3.75 -21.56
N TRP A 250 13.41 2.84 -20.68
CA TRP A 250 14.75 2.84 -20.08
C TRP A 250 15.84 2.53 -21.11
N GLN A 251 15.55 1.67 -22.08
CA GLN A 251 16.42 1.40 -23.24
C GLN A 251 16.51 2.56 -24.24
N GLY A 252 15.97 3.74 -23.91
CA GLY A 252 16.09 4.95 -24.71
C GLY A 252 14.99 5.15 -25.76
N GLN A 253 13.98 4.27 -25.79
CA GLN A 253 12.84 4.43 -26.69
C GLN A 253 11.94 5.59 -26.25
N ASP A 254 11.35 6.28 -27.22
CA ASP A 254 10.33 7.28 -26.93
C ASP A 254 8.98 6.63 -26.54
N HIS A 255 7.96 7.47 -26.28
CA HIS A 255 6.64 6.97 -25.88
C HIS A 255 5.98 6.09 -26.95
N THR A 256 6.08 6.45 -28.22
CA THR A 256 5.45 5.74 -29.33
C THR A 256 6.20 4.46 -29.65
N GLU A 257 7.53 4.51 -29.67
CA GLU A 257 8.39 3.35 -29.87
C GLU A 257 8.17 2.29 -28.79
N ALA A 258 8.16 2.70 -27.51
CA ALA A 258 7.93 1.77 -26.40
C ALA A 258 6.54 1.11 -26.48
N ILE A 259 5.50 1.84 -26.90
CA ILE A 259 4.17 1.24 -27.13
C ILE A 259 4.25 0.22 -28.27
N ASN A 260 4.89 0.55 -29.39
CA ASN A 260 5.04 -0.36 -30.53
C ASN A 260 5.80 -1.63 -30.14
N SER A 261 6.83 -1.52 -29.30
CA SER A 261 7.58 -2.66 -28.78
C SER A 261 6.76 -3.55 -27.84
N VAL A 262 5.79 -3.01 -27.09
CA VAL A 262 4.85 -3.87 -26.34
C VAL A 262 3.78 -4.45 -27.27
N ASP A 263 3.33 -3.68 -28.26
CA ASP A 263 2.27 -4.07 -29.19
C ASP A 263 2.68 -5.20 -30.14
N GLN A 264 3.98 -5.47 -30.33
CA GLN A 264 4.44 -6.59 -31.15
C GLN A 264 3.99 -7.96 -30.60
N TYR A 265 3.73 -8.05 -29.29
CA TYR A 265 3.23 -9.26 -28.62
C TYR A 265 1.72 -9.44 -28.72
N ARG A 266 1.04 -8.60 -29.51
CA ARG A 266 -0.41 -8.65 -29.66
C ARG A 266 -0.85 -9.88 -30.45
N THR A 267 -1.65 -10.74 -29.84
CA THR A 267 -2.38 -11.79 -30.57
C THR A 267 -3.73 -11.26 -31.07
N GLY A 268 -3.86 -11.08 -32.39
CA GLY A 268 -5.07 -10.52 -33.01
C GLY A 268 -5.22 -9.02 -32.74
N ASN A 269 -6.36 -8.60 -32.16
CA ASN A 269 -6.67 -7.18 -31.93
C ASN A 269 -6.40 -6.71 -30.50
N LYS A 270 -5.86 -7.57 -29.63
CA LYS A 270 -5.68 -7.26 -28.20
C LYS A 270 -4.36 -7.82 -27.69
N ILE A 271 -3.68 -7.06 -26.84
CA ILE A 271 -2.55 -7.58 -26.08
C ILE A 271 -3.13 -8.47 -24.99
N SER A 272 -2.71 -9.74 -24.96
CA SER A 272 -3.16 -10.66 -23.92
C SER A 272 -2.11 -10.74 -22.81
N ARG A 273 -2.57 -10.87 -21.56
CA ARG A 273 -1.70 -11.09 -20.39
C ARG A 273 -0.75 -12.26 -20.62
N LYS A 274 -1.24 -13.33 -21.25
CA LYS A 274 -0.47 -14.55 -21.51
C LYS A 274 0.69 -14.29 -22.45
N ASP A 275 0.49 -13.49 -23.49
CA ASP A 275 1.55 -13.16 -24.45
C ASP A 275 2.64 -12.31 -23.78
N LEU A 276 2.26 -11.36 -22.91
CA LEU A 276 3.22 -10.59 -22.12
C LEU A 276 3.96 -11.48 -21.10
N ALA A 277 3.24 -12.29 -20.33
CA ALA A 277 3.76 -13.16 -19.28
C ALA A 277 4.67 -14.30 -19.79
N LYS A 278 4.59 -14.58 -21.11
CA LYS A 278 5.39 -15.60 -21.77
C LYS A 278 6.39 -14.98 -22.73
N ASP A 279 5.90 -14.47 -23.86
CA ASP A 279 6.76 -14.12 -24.99
C ASP A 279 7.56 -12.83 -24.69
N ALA A 280 6.92 -11.81 -24.10
CA ALA A 280 7.64 -10.58 -23.77
C ALA A 280 8.66 -10.75 -22.65
N LEU A 281 8.32 -11.50 -21.58
CA LEU A 281 9.26 -11.78 -20.50
C LEU A 281 10.41 -12.69 -20.97
N ASN A 282 10.12 -13.72 -21.79
CA ASN A 282 11.15 -14.55 -22.40
C ASN A 282 12.14 -13.73 -23.24
N ASP A 283 11.65 -12.76 -24.00
CA ASP A 283 12.52 -11.89 -24.81
C ASP A 283 13.39 -10.96 -23.95
N ILE A 284 12.90 -10.54 -22.77
CA ILE A 284 13.60 -9.59 -21.90
C ILE A 284 14.63 -10.30 -21.00
N SER A 285 14.24 -11.39 -20.34
CA SER A 285 15.09 -12.08 -19.35
C SER A 285 15.39 -13.54 -19.66
N GLY A 286 14.81 -14.11 -20.72
CA GLY A 286 14.92 -15.54 -21.01
C GLY A 286 14.05 -16.43 -20.10
N VAL A 287 13.22 -15.83 -19.25
CA VAL A 287 12.40 -16.50 -18.24
C VAL A 287 10.95 -16.05 -18.39
N THR A 288 10.01 -16.96 -18.12
CA THR A 288 8.57 -16.70 -18.20
C THR A 288 7.88 -16.93 -16.86
N LEU A 289 6.64 -16.46 -16.73
CA LEU A 289 5.78 -16.88 -15.62
C LEU A 289 5.06 -18.21 -15.89
N THR A 290 5.11 -18.69 -17.13
CA THR A 290 4.17 -19.72 -17.62
C THR A 290 4.78 -21.10 -17.74
N SER A 291 6.10 -21.20 -17.70
CA SER A 291 6.84 -22.46 -17.72
C SER A 291 6.92 -23.04 -16.31
N HIS A 292 6.75 -24.35 -16.17
CA HIS A 292 6.84 -25.04 -14.87
C HIS A 292 8.25 -25.03 -14.28
N GLU A 293 9.26 -24.80 -15.11
CA GLU A 293 10.67 -24.80 -14.72
C GLU A 293 11.15 -23.40 -14.31
N ASP A 294 10.35 -22.36 -14.57
CA ASP A 294 10.74 -20.97 -14.33
C ASP A 294 10.30 -20.50 -12.93
N PRO A 295 11.03 -19.53 -12.34
CA PRO A 295 10.60 -18.82 -11.14
C PRO A 295 9.19 -18.23 -11.29
N TYR A 296 8.45 -18.20 -10.17
CA TYR A 296 7.10 -17.63 -10.07
C TYR A 296 5.97 -18.39 -10.80
N PHE A 297 6.25 -19.60 -11.32
CA PHE A 297 5.22 -20.45 -11.94
C PHE A 297 4.06 -20.77 -10.99
N ASP A 298 4.36 -21.06 -9.72
CA ASP A 298 3.34 -21.44 -8.74
C ASP A 298 2.38 -20.27 -8.46
N GLU A 299 2.91 -19.05 -8.31
CA GLU A 299 2.14 -17.81 -8.19
C GLU A 299 1.28 -17.59 -9.43
N TRP A 300 1.85 -17.75 -10.62
CA TRP A 300 1.13 -17.63 -11.88
C TRP A 300 0.00 -18.66 -11.99
N ASN A 301 0.26 -19.93 -11.65
CA ASN A 301 -0.72 -21.01 -11.73
C ASN A 301 -1.86 -20.81 -10.71
N ARG A 302 -1.54 -20.38 -9.49
CA ARG A 302 -2.53 -19.96 -8.49
C ARG A 302 -3.35 -18.77 -9.00
N PHE A 303 -2.70 -17.80 -9.64
CA PHE A 303 -3.38 -16.65 -10.24
C PHE A 303 -4.31 -17.05 -11.39
N GLN A 304 -3.98 -18.07 -12.21
CA GLN A 304 -4.91 -18.60 -13.22
C GLN A 304 -6.18 -19.22 -12.59
N THR A 305 -6.03 -19.88 -11.44
CA THR A 305 -7.18 -20.44 -10.71
C THR A 305 -8.07 -19.31 -10.17
N PHE A 306 -7.47 -18.29 -9.58
CA PHE A 306 -8.14 -17.06 -9.17
C PHE A 306 -8.84 -16.35 -10.34
N LEU A 307 -8.21 -16.29 -11.52
CA LEU A 307 -8.79 -15.69 -12.73
C LEU A 307 -10.09 -16.39 -13.14
N GLN A 308 -10.14 -17.72 -13.03
CA GLN A 308 -11.35 -18.49 -13.30
C GLN A 308 -12.44 -18.15 -12.29
N GLN A 309 -12.13 -18.09 -11.00
CA GLN A 309 -13.09 -17.68 -9.97
C GLN A 309 -13.62 -16.26 -10.22
N ARG A 310 -12.75 -15.32 -10.65
CA ARG A 310 -13.17 -13.98 -11.09
C ARG A 310 -14.10 -14.01 -12.30
N HIS A 311 -13.92 -14.95 -13.22
CA HIS A 311 -14.83 -15.11 -14.36
C HIS A 311 -16.22 -15.49 -13.87
N ASP A 312 -16.31 -16.43 -12.95
CA ASP A 312 -17.57 -16.93 -12.39
C ASP A 312 -18.30 -15.85 -11.57
N ILE A 313 -17.57 -14.91 -10.94
CA ILE A 313 -18.16 -13.73 -10.27
C ILE A 313 -18.85 -12.78 -11.25
N ILE A 314 -18.23 -12.53 -12.41
CA ILE A 314 -18.71 -11.50 -13.35
C ILE A 314 -19.70 -12.06 -14.36
N HIS A 315 -19.56 -13.34 -14.69
CA HIS A 315 -20.42 -14.06 -15.61
C HIS A 315 -21.02 -15.27 -14.88
N PRO A 316 -21.82 -15.06 -13.83
CA PRO A 316 -22.40 -16.15 -13.07
C PRO A 316 -23.28 -16.99 -13.97
N THR A 317 -23.01 -18.29 -14.00
CA THR A 317 -23.84 -19.28 -14.69
C THR A 317 -24.97 -19.81 -13.81
N ASP A 318 -24.82 -19.69 -12.48
CA ASP A 318 -25.76 -20.13 -11.46
C ASP A 318 -25.95 -19.03 -10.40
N ASP A 319 -27.16 -18.95 -9.83
CA ASP A 319 -27.49 -18.10 -8.68
C ASP A 319 -27.59 -18.94 -7.40
N PRO A 320 -27.00 -18.51 -6.27
CA PRO A 320 -26.29 -17.23 -6.07
C PRO A 320 -24.83 -17.26 -6.56
N VAL A 321 -24.29 -16.07 -6.86
CA VAL A 321 -22.85 -15.85 -7.11
C VAL A 321 -22.03 -16.42 -5.94
N PRO A 322 -20.89 -17.09 -6.20
CA PRO A 322 -20.04 -17.64 -5.14
C PRO A 322 -19.68 -16.60 -4.09
N ALA A 323 -19.94 -16.93 -2.82
CA ALA A 323 -19.51 -16.12 -1.70
C ALA A 323 -17.97 -16.21 -1.56
N ILE A 324 -17.35 -15.08 -1.25
CA ILE A 324 -15.91 -14.99 -1.00
C ILE A 324 -15.79 -14.37 0.38
N ASP A 325 -15.12 -15.07 1.28
CA ASP A 325 -14.81 -14.52 2.59
C ASP A 325 -13.61 -13.56 2.52
N THR A 326 -13.45 -12.77 3.58
CA THR A 326 -12.40 -11.75 3.67
C THR A 326 -11.00 -12.36 3.63
N ASP A 327 -10.79 -13.55 4.20
CA ASP A 327 -9.47 -14.20 4.27
C ASP A 327 -9.04 -14.65 2.88
N THR A 328 -9.94 -15.29 2.13
CA THR A 328 -9.73 -15.64 0.72
C THR A 328 -9.37 -14.41 -0.12
N ALA A 329 -10.06 -13.27 0.09
CA ALA A 329 -9.75 -12.05 -0.64
C ALA A 329 -8.40 -11.43 -0.24
N VAL A 330 -7.97 -11.58 1.01
CA VAL A 330 -6.62 -11.21 1.47
C VAL A 330 -5.56 -12.10 0.83
N ASP A 331 -5.80 -13.41 0.72
CA ASP A 331 -4.89 -14.33 0.04
C ASP A 331 -4.73 -13.98 -1.44
N TRP A 332 -5.84 -13.64 -2.12
CA TRP A 332 -5.78 -13.15 -3.50
C TRP A 332 -5.03 -11.84 -3.63
N PHE A 333 -5.19 -10.94 -2.64
CA PHE A 333 -4.45 -9.68 -2.59
C PHE A 333 -2.95 -9.91 -2.48
N ASN A 334 -2.52 -10.76 -1.54
CA ASN A 334 -1.11 -11.09 -1.35
C ASN A 334 -0.52 -11.77 -2.60
N LEU A 335 -1.20 -12.80 -3.12
CA LEU A 335 -0.81 -13.48 -4.37
C LEU A 335 -0.64 -12.51 -5.54
N THR A 336 -1.52 -11.52 -5.66
CA THR A 336 -1.46 -10.49 -6.69
C THR A 336 -0.22 -9.61 -6.54
N VAL A 337 0.13 -9.23 -5.31
CA VAL A 337 1.33 -8.45 -5.03
C VAL A 337 2.59 -9.27 -5.30
N ASP A 338 2.64 -10.52 -4.85
CA ASP A 338 3.77 -11.42 -5.08
C ASP A 338 4.00 -11.63 -6.58
N LEU A 339 2.92 -11.83 -7.36
CA LEU A 339 3.02 -11.94 -8.81
C LEU A 339 3.51 -10.65 -9.47
N ILE A 340 3.08 -9.47 -8.98
CA ILE A 340 3.61 -8.17 -9.43
C ILE A 340 5.11 -8.04 -9.16
N LEU A 341 5.58 -8.49 -8.00
CA LEU A 341 7.01 -8.54 -7.68
C LEU A 341 7.75 -9.51 -8.60
N GLY A 342 7.18 -10.69 -8.87
CA GLY A 342 7.72 -11.64 -9.85
C GLY A 342 7.89 -11.01 -11.23
N HIS A 343 6.88 -10.31 -11.76
CA HIS A 343 7.01 -9.58 -13.03
C HIS A 343 8.14 -8.55 -12.99
N PHE A 344 8.24 -7.80 -11.89
CA PHE A 344 9.24 -6.77 -11.72
C PHE A 344 10.65 -7.36 -11.73
N ASP A 345 10.85 -8.47 -11.02
CA ASP A 345 12.10 -9.21 -10.98
C ASP A 345 12.47 -9.70 -12.39
N LEU A 346 11.53 -10.32 -13.11
CA LEU A 346 11.76 -10.80 -14.48
C LEU A 346 12.06 -9.70 -15.50
N VAL A 347 11.70 -8.44 -15.23
CA VAL A 347 11.94 -7.32 -16.16
C VAL A 347 13.21 -6.53 -15.80
N TRP A 348 13.52 -6.39 -14.52
CA TRP A 348 14.51 -5.42 -14.04
C TRP A 348 15.67 -6.02 -13.25
N ARG A 349 15.57 -7.27 -12.80
CA ARG A 349 16.65 -7.93 -12.05
C ARG A 349 17.31 -8.99 -12.93
N GLU A 350 18.63 -9.10 -12.79
CA GLU A 350 19.35 -10.24 -13.34
C GLU A 350 18.90 -11.48 -12.55
N ILE A 351 18.41 -12.49 -13.27
CA ILE A 351 18.05 -13.79 -12.70
C ILE A 351 19.30 -14.65 -12.88
N ASP A 352 19.95 -15.00 -11.76
CA ASP A 352 21.17 -15.83 -11.73
C ASP A 352 20.93 -17.26 -12.22
#